data_AF-X0U0K8-F1
#
_entry.id   AF-X0U0K8-F1
#
_cell.length_a   1.000
_cell.length_b   1.000
_cell.length_c   1.000
_cell.angle_alpha   90.00
_cell.angle_beta   90.00
_cell.angle_gamma   90.00
#
_symmetry.space_group_name_H-M   'P 1'
#
loop_
_entity.id
_entity.type
_entity.pdbx_description
1 polymer ?
#
loop_
_entity_poly.entity_id
_entity_poly.type
_entity_poly.pdbx_seq_one_letter_code
_entity_poly.pdbx_strand_id
1 'polypeptide(L)'
;TCRCNACANISNLDLKFFIHYGSFGIQRIADHDELVGSDVNLLHRLLKNTVTEATGFKGYGLYTEAAIQQLGVEDVAAAMTPRSETYEYLGEVKIWVQDMNLVWETRRGEVATPFPVDSIAVSIEVDIGMPLERAWDYLIQPEFRNTLIGSDRMEIANRTRGRIAPGSIYQCYHGDMLVPQTILEWQPFESMILRELFPMSHAVSSLTEYRLDS
;
A
#
# COMPACT_ATOMS: atom_id res chain seq x y z
N THR A 1 -4.06 -38.31 1.20
CA THR A 1 -3.08 -37.29 0.76
C THR A 1 -2.85 -37.42 -0.73
N CYS A 2 -3.09 -36.35 -1.50
CA CYS A 2 -2.94 -36.37 -2.97
C CYS A 2 -1.44 -36.28 -3.34
N ARG A 3 -0.99 -37.06 -4.33
CA ARG A 3 0.40 -37.08 -4.83
C ARG A 3 0.53 -36.58 -6.27
N CYS A 4 -0.48 -35.88 -6.80
CA CYS A 4 -0.39 -35.34 -8.15
C CYS A 4 0.66 -34.22 -8.22
N ASN A 5 1.13 -33.94 -9.43
CA ASN A 5 2.17 -32.93 -9.65
C ASN A 5 1.73 -31.54 -9.17
N ALA A 6 0.44 -31.21 -9.23
CA ALA A 6 -0.08 -29.96 -8.70
C ALA A 6 0.05 -29.88 -7.17
N CYS A 7 -0.39 -30.91 -6.44
CA CYS A 7 -0.28 -30.95 -4.98
C CYS A 7 1.18 -31.00 -4.50
N ALA A 8 2.07 -31.65 -5.26
CA ALA A 8 3.50 -31.70 -4.94
C ALA A 8 4.22 -30.35 -5.13
N ASN A 9 3.72 -29.49 -6.02
CA ASN A 9 4.33 -28.19 -6.33
C ASN A 9 3.60 -26.99 -5.71
N ILE A 10 2.57 -27.23 -4.90
CA ILE A 10 1.76 -26.13 -4.32
C ILE A 10 2.60 -25.17 -3.48
N SER A 11 3.64 -25.67 -2.80
CA SER A 11 4.58 -24.86 -2.02
C SER A 11 5.54 -24.01 -2.88
N ASN A 12 5.58 -24.25 -4.19
CA ASN A 12 6.40 -23.50 -5.14
C ASN A 12 5.57 -22.48 -5.94
N LEU A 13 4.27 -22.34 -5.63
CA LEU A 13 3.42 -21.34 -6.24
C LEU A 13 3.62 -19.99 -5.55
N ASP A 14 3.86 -18.97 -6.37
CA ASP A 14 3.96 -17.57 -5.95
C ASP A 14 3.07 -16.71 -6.85
N LEU A 15 2.75 -15.50 -6.38
CA LEU A 15 1.84 -14.60 -7.06
C LEU A 15 2.59 -13.45 -7.75
N LYS A 16 2.19 -13.19 -9.00
CA LYS A 16 2.67 -12.07 -9.80
C LYS A 16 1.55 -11.07 -10.00
N PHE A 17 1.72 -9.84 -9.52
CA PHE A 17 0.78 -8.75 -9.73
C PHE A 17 1.26 -7.87 -10.88
N PHE A 18 0.36 -7.47 -11.77
CA PHE A 18 0.67 -6.59 -12.89
C PHE A 18 -0.22 -5.35 -12.79
N ILE A 19 0.42 -4.19 -12.70
CA ILE A 19 -0.25 -2.91 -12.54
C ILE A 19 0.07 -2.08 -13.78
N HIS A 20 -0.99 -1.81 -14.54
CA HIS A 20 -0.93 -1.04 -15.76
C HIS A 20 -2.09 -0.06 -15.80
N TYR A 21 -1.82 1.13 -16.33
CA TYR A 21 -2.83 2.12 -16.66
C TYR A 21 -2.84 2.29 -18.17
N GLY A 22 -4.01 2.11 -18.76
CA GLY A 22 -4.20 2.11 -20.19
C GLY A 22 -5.67 1.92 -20.55
N SER A 23 -5.91 1.78 -21.84
CA SER A 23 -7.23 1.63 -22.44
C SER A 23 -7.55 0.17 -22.76
N PHE A 24 -8.81 -0.20 -22.59
CA PHE A 24 -9.30 -1.51 -23.02
C PHE A 24 -10.72 -1.36 -23.56
N GLY A 25 -11.07 -2.20 -24.53
CA GLY A 25 -12.43 -2.48 -24.92
C GLY A 25 -12.94 -3.72 -24.20
N ILE A 26 -14.26 -3.80 -24.04
CA ILE A 26 -14.95 -5.01 -23.56
C ILE A 26 -15.66 -5.62 -24.77
N GLN A 27 -15.37 -6.88 -25.06
CA GLN A 27 -15.99 -7.64 -26.14
C GLN A 27 -16.70 -8.86 -25.57
N ARG A 28 -17.99 -9.01 -25.89
CA ARG A 28 -18.76 -10.22 -25.54
C ARG A 28 -18.43 -11.34 -26.52
N ILE A 29 -17.96 -12.47 -26.01
CA ILE A 29 -17.78 -13.73 -26.76
C ILE A 29 -18.61 -14.81 -26.07
N ALA A 30 -19.67 -15.28 -26.77
CA ALA A 30 -20.69 -16.16 -26.19
C ALA A 30 -21.25 -15.57 -24.87
N ASP A 31 -21.07 -16.27 -23.75
CA ASP A 31 -21.58 -15.88 -22.42
C ASP A 31 -20.53 -15.17 -21.54
N HIS A 32 -19.38 -14.77 -22.12
CA HIS A 32 -18.27 -14.16 -21.37
C HIS A 32 -17.84 -12.80 -21.93
N ASP A 33 -17.55 -11.86 -21.04
CA ASP A 33 -16.91 -10.58 -21.38
C ASP A 33 -15.38 -10.74 -21.38
N GLU A 34 -14.75 -10.41 -22.51
CA GLU A 34 -13.31 -10.38 -22.65
C GLU A 34 -12.79 -8.95 -22.77
N LEU A 35 -11.63 -8.68 -22.15
CA LEU A 35 -10.91 -7.43 -22.31
C LEU A 35 -10.04 -7.51 -23.56
N VAL A 36 -10.11 -6.51 -24.42
CA VAL A 36 -9.35 -6.45 -25.68
C VAL A 36 -8.71 -5.09 -25.86
N GLY A 37 -7.55 -5.03 -26.52
CA GLY A 37 -6.88 -3.77 -26.80
C GLY A 37 -5.35 -3.90 -26.80
N SER A 38 -4.66 -2.83 -27.22
CA SER A 38 -3.20 -2.77 -27.23
C SER A 38 -2.61 -2.94 -25.83
N ASP A 39 -3.18 -2.29 -24.83
CA ASP A 39 -2.70 -2.32 -23.44
C ASP A 39 -2.97 -3.69 -22.77
N VAL A 40 -4.07 -4.34 -23.14
CA VAL A 40 -4.35 -5.73 -22.75
C VAL A 40 -3.35 -6.69 -23.38
N ASN A 41 -3.05 -6.51 -24.68
CA ASN A 41 -2.03 -7.29 -25.36
C ASN A 41 -0.63 -7.09 -24.76
N LEU A 42 -0.30 -5.87 -24.34
CA LEU A 42 0.92 -5.57 -23.60
C LEU A 42 0.98 -6.38 -22.29
N LEU A 43 -0.08 -6.36 -21.47
CA LEU A 43 -0.15 -7.16 -20.24
C LEU A 43 0.03 -8.66 -20.52
N HIS A 44 -0.63 -9.21 -21.53
CA HIS A 44 -0.47 -10.61 -21.92
C HIS A 44 0.97 -10.98 -22.31
N ARG A 45 1.70 -10.05 -22.94
CA ARG A 45 3.13 -10.25 -23.23
C ARG A 45 4.00 -10.10 -21.99
N LEU A 46 3.70 -9.13 -21.14
CA LEU A 46 4.36 -8.94 -19.85
C LEU A 46 4.18 -10.16 -18.94
N LEU A 47 3.11 -10.95 -19.05
CA LEU A 47 3.01 -12.24 -18.33
C LEU A 47 4.17 -13.21 -18.67
N LYS A 48 4.76 -13.08 -19.86
CA LYS A 48 5.93 -13.83 -20.33
C LYS A 48 7.18 -12.95 -20.32
N ASN A 49 7.46 -12.33 -19.17
CA ASN A 49 8.65 -11.50 -18.94
C ASN A 49 9.86 -12.33 -18.48
N THR A 50 11.01 -11.66 -18.35
CA THR A 50 12.29 -12.24 -17.89
C THR A 50 12.67 -11.83 -16.46
N VAL A 51 11.70 -11.31 -15.69
CA VAL A 51 11.95 -10.77 -14.34
C VAL A 51 12.49 -11.83 -13.41
N THR A 52 11.87 -13.01 -13.37
CA THR A 52 12.28 -14.08 -12.45
C THR A 52 13.70 -14.55 -12.75
N GLU A 53 14.06 -14.72 -14.01
CA GLU A 53 15.40 -15.12 -14.45
C GLU A 53 16.44 -14.06 -14.08
N ALA A 54 16.08 -12.79 -14.17
CA ALA A 54 17.01 -11.70 -13.97
C ALA A 54 17.16 -11.23 -12.52
N THR A 55 16.12 -11.36 -11.68
CA THR A 55 16.12 -10.89 -10.29
C THR A 55 16.08 -12.01 -9.26
N GLY A 56 15.69 -13.22 -9.67
CA GLY A 56 15.41 -14.34 -8.77
C GLY A 56 14.06 -14.23 -8.04
N PHE A 57 13.27 -13.18 -8.28
CA PHE A 57 11.97 -13.00 -7.62
C PHE A 57 10.95 -14.00 -8.18
N LYS A 58 10.39 -14.81 -7.28
CA LYS A 58 9.33 -15.76 -7.62
C LYS A 58 7.94 -15.12 -7.54
N GLY A 59 7.68 -14.36 -6.48
CA GLY A 59 6.50 -13.51 -6.32
C GLY A 59 6.87 -12.03 -6.37
N TYR A 60 6.19 -11.26 -7.23
CA TYR A 60 6.51 -9.84 -7.41
C TYR A 60 5.31 -9.02 -7.89
N GLY A 61 5.35 -7.72 -7.63
CA GLY A 61 4.52 -6.73 -8.29
C GLY A 61 5.30 -6.07 -9.43
N LEU A 62 4.71 -5.98 -10.61
CA LEU A 62 5.27 -5.33 -11.79
C LEU A 62 4.40 -4.12 -12.14
N TYR A 63 5.02 -2.95 -12.18
CA TYR A 63 4.37 -1.69 -12.51
C TYR A 63 4.94 -1.16 -13.81
N THR A 64 4.07 -0.81 -14.77
CA THR A 64 4.49 -0.10 -15.98
C THR A 64 4.73 1.38 -15.68
N GLU A 65 5.51 2.07 -16.53
CA GLU A 65 5.72 3.53 -16.42
C GLU A 65 4.39 4.29 -16.36
N ALA A 66 3.43 3.92 -17.22
CA ALA A 66 2.09 4.52 -17.25
C ALA A 66 1.34 4.34 -15.92
N ALA A 67 1.48 3.19 -15.25
CA ALA A 67 0.87 2.98 -13.95
C ALA A 67 1.51 3.83 -12.85
N ILE A 68 2.86 3.91 -12.83
CA ILE A 68 3.56 4.73 -11.83
C ILE A 68 3.14 6.20 -11.94
N GLN A 69 3.13 6.73 -13.17
CA GLN A 69 2.74 8.12 -13.44
C GLN A 69 1.27 8.38 -13.09
N GLN A 70 0.37 7.47 -13.47
CA GLN A 70 -1.05 7.67 -13.18
C GLN A 70 -1.36 7.59 -11.68
N LEU A 71 -0.68 6.72 -10.96
CA LEU A 71 -0.87 6.55 -9.52
C LEU A 71 -0.15 7.64 -8.70
N GLY A 72 0.79 8.40 -9.29
CA GLY A 72 1.58 9.40 -8.57
C GLY A 72 2.45 8.79 -7.47
N VAL A 73 3.03 7.61 -7.74
CA VAL A 73 3.80 6.82 -6.76
C VAL A 73 5.29 6.73 -7.10
N GLU A 74 5.85 7.77 -7.71
CA GLU A 74 7.26 7.86 -8.11
C GLU A 74 8.21 7.62 -6.93
N ASP A 75 7.90 8.19 -5.76
CA ASP A 75 8.70 8.00 -4.54
C ASP A 75 8.73 6.54 -4.06
N VAL A 76 7.63 5.82 -4.30
CA VAL A 76 7.55 4.38 -4.01
C VAL A 76 8.31 3.59 -5.07
N ALA A 77 8.16 3.97 -6.34
CA ALA A 77 8.84 3.36 -7.47
C ALA A 77 10.38 3.49 -7.35
N ALA A 78 10.87 4.57 -6.74
CA ALA A 78 12.29 4.78 -6.47
C ALA A 78 12.92 3.68 -5.59
N ALA A 79 12.11 2.98 -4.79
CA ALA A 79 12.54 1.85 -3.98
C ALA A 79 12.32 0.47 -4.65
N MET A 80 11.81 0.43 -5.88
CA MET A 80 11.62 -0.78 -6.68
C MET A 80 12.83 -1.04 -7.58
N THR A 81 12.91 -2.23 -8.17
CA THR A 81 13.95 -2.57 -9.15
C THR A 81 13.52 -2.11 -10.55
N PRO A 82 14.15 -1.06 -11.14
CA PRO A 82 13.82 -0.64 -12.49
C PRO A 82 14.37 -1.63 -13.51
N ARG A 83 13.58 -1.90 -14.55
CA ARG A 83 13.90 -2.85 -15.62
C ARG A 83 13.24 -2.40 -16.92
N SER A 84 13.63 -3.03 -18.02
CA SER A 84 12.90 -2.97 -19.27
C SER A 84 12.71 -4.35 -19.88
N GLU A 85 11.60 -4.51 -20.59
CA GLU A 85 11.28 -5.69 -21.39
C GLU A 85 11.11 -5.25 -22.84
N THR A 86 11.71 -5.98 -23.78
CA THR A 86 11.68 -5.62 -25.21
C THR A 86 10.87 -6.64 -25.99
N TYR A 87 9.89 -6.16 -26.76
CA TYR A 87 9.06 -7.00 -27.62
C TYR A 87 9.06 -6.50 -29.06
N GLU A 88 9.09 -7.43 -30.02
CA GLU A 88 9.21 -7.15 -31.47
C GLU A 88 8.23 -6.08 -32.00
N TYR A 89 6.99 -6.06 -31.52
CA TYR A 89 5.93 -5.17 -32.00
C TYR A 89 5.53 -4.06 -31.01
N LEU A 90 6.08 -4.06 -29.79
CA LEU A 90 5.77 -3.06 -28.77
C LEU A 90 6.98 -2.19 -28.39
N GLY A 91 8.17 -2.55 -28.87
CA GLY A 91 9.41 -1.88 -28.51
C GLY A 91 9.83 -2.17 -27.06
N GLU A 92 10.56 -1.23 -26.48
CA GLU A 92 11.01 -1.28 -25.09
C GLU A 92 9.90 -0.80 -24.15
N VAL A 93 9.62 -1.60 -23.13
CA VAL A 93 8.64 -1.31 -22.08
C VAL A 93 9.38 -1.18 -20.76
N LYS A 94 9.39 0.01 -20.18
CA LYS A 94 9.95 0.24 -18.85
C LYS A 94 9.01 -0.26 -17.77
N ILE A 95 9.58 -0.96 -16.80
CA ILE A 95 8.86 -1.56 -15.69
C ILE A 95 9.62 -1.37 -14.37
N TRP A 96 8.86 -1.36 -13.27
CA TRP A 96 9.38 -1.34 -11.90
C TRP A 96 8.90 -2.59 -11.20
N VAL A 97 9.83 -3.33 -10.61
CA VAL A 97 9.55 -4.62 -9.98
C VAL A 97 9.76 -4.53 -8.48
N GLN A 98 8.72 -4.89 -7.73
CA GLN A 98 8.73 -5.01 -6.27
C GLN A 98 8.77 -6.49 -5.87
N ASP A 99 9.78 -6.91 -5.11
CA ASP A 99 9.82 -8.23 -4.50
C ASP A 99 8.73 -8.36 -3.42
N MET A 100 7.79 -9.28 -3.63
CA MET A 100 6.67 -9.48 -2.71
C MET A 100 7.01 -10.44 -1.57
N ASN A 101 8.07 -11.25 -1.69
CA ASN A 101 8.52 -12.10 -0.58
C ASN A 101 9.00 -11.22 0.59
N LEU A 102 9.81 -10.20 0.31
CA LEU A 102 10.25 -9.26 1.33
C LEU A 102 9.08 -8.54 2.02
N VAL A 103 8.07 -8.14 1.25
CA VAL A 103 6.85 -7.50 1.79
C VAL A 103 6.11 -8.45 2.74
N TRP A 104 5.96 -9.70 2.33
CA TRP A 104 5.28 -10.72 3.11
C TRP A 104 6.06 -11.13 4.37
N GLU A 105 7.39 -11.28 4.28
CA GLU A 105 8.24 -11.58 5.44
C GLU A 105 8.17 -10.46 6.47
N THR A 106 8.21 -9.20 6.02
CA THR A 106 8.06 -8.03 6.88
C THR A 106 6.72 -8.07 7.61
N ARG A 107 5.60 -8.23 6.88
CA ARG A 107 4.26 -8.27 7.46
C ARG A 107 4.04 -9.46 8.39
N ARG A 108 4.61 -10.61 8.07
CA ARG A 108 4.53 -11.80 8.93
C ARG A 108 5.27 -11.61 10.25
N GLY A 109 6.36 -10.85 10.24
CA GLY A 109 7.17 -10.55 11.42
C GLY A 109 6.62 -9.43 12.29
N GLU A 110 5.60 -8.69 11.82
CA GLU A 110 4.96 -7.63 12.60
C GLU A 110 4.22 -8.23 13.79
N VAL A 111 4.55 -7.74 14.98
CA VAL A 111 3.88 -8.10 16.23
C VAL A 111 2.91 -6.96 16.56
N ALA A 112 1.68 -7.32 16.91
CA ALA A 112 0.68 -6.35 17.35
C ALA A 112 1.22 -5.49 18.49
N THR A 113 1.03 -4.18 18.39
CA THR A 113 1.38 -3.23 19.42
C THR A 113 0.37 -3.34 20.56
N PRO A 114 0.81 -3.60 21.80
CA PRO A 114 -0.12 -3.64 22.93
C PRO A 114 -0.81 -2.29 23.11
N PHE A 115 -2.14 -2.27 23.02
CA PHE A 115 -2.96 -1.11 23.37
C PHE A 115 -3.55 -1.31 24.78
N PRO A 116 -3.26 -0.43 25.75
CA PRO A 116 -3.66 -0.63 27.15
C PRO A 116 -5.15 -0.31 27.34
N VAL A 117 -6.01 -1.29 27.04
CA VAL A 117 -7.47 -1.15 27.14
C VAL A 117 -7.97 -0.79 28.55
N ASP A 118 -7.21 -1.16 29.59
CA ASP A 118 -7.54 -0.84 30.99
C ASP A 118 -7.26 0.63 31.37
N SER A 119 -6.64 1.40 30.47
CA SER A 119 -6.23 2.80 30.71
C SER A 119 -6.81 3.77 29.68
N ILE A 120 -7.93 3.41 29.05
CA ILE A 120 -8.60 4.25 28.06
C ILE A 120 -9.19 5.48 28.73
N ALA A 121 -8.70 6.66 28.36
CA ALA A 121 -9.26 7.94 28.80
C ALA A 121 -10.57 8.28 28.08
N VAL A 122 -10.65 7.98 26.77
CA VAL A 122 -11.78 8.28 25.90
C VAL A 122 -11.91 7.18 24.84
N SER A 123 -13.13 6.73 24.57
CA SER A 123 -13.47 5.86 23.44
C SER A 123 -14.68 6.46 22.71
N ILE A 124 -14.61 6.49 21.38
CA ILE A 124 -15.65 7.05 20.50
C ILE A 124 -15.86 6.04 19.37
N GLU A 125 -17.12 5.71 19.11
CA GLU A 125 -17.54 4.84 18.02
C GLU A 125 -18.64 5.57 17.24
N VAL A 126 -18.53 5.56 15.90
CA VAL A 126 -19.42 6.29 15.00
C VAL A 126 -19.61 5.49 13.72
N ASP A 127 -20.87 5.35 13.30
CA ASP A 127 -21.20 4.81 11.98
C ASP A 127 -20.94 5.84 10.89
N ILE A 128 -20.11 5.47 9.91
CA ILE A 128 -19.76 6.33 8.78
C ILE A 128 -20.40 5.76 7.51
N GLY A 129 -21.26 6.56 6.85
CA GLY A 129 -21.91 6.19 5.58
C GLY A 129 -20.99 6.26 4.36
N MET A 130 -19.75 5.75 4.45
CA MET A 130 -18.74 5.77 3.40
C MET A 130 -18.12 4.38 3.21
N PRO A 131 -17.67 4.02 1.99
CA PRO A 131 -16.86 2.81 1.79
C PRO A 131 -15.60 2.83 2.64
N LEU A 132 -15.17 1.66 3.10
CA LEU A 132 -14.01 1.45 3.98
C LEU A 132 -12.75 2.12 3.44
N GLU A 133 -12.51 2.01 2.14
CA GLU A 133 -11.33 2.54 1.47
C GLU A 133 -11.31 4.07 1.53
N ARG A 134 -12.48 4.70 1.41
CA ARG A 134 -12.62 6.16 1.55
C ARG A 134 -12.51 6.60 3.01
N ALA A 135 -13.07 5.85 3.96
CA ALA A 135 -12.87 6.14 5.38
C ALA A 135 -11.37 6.06 5.74
N TRP A 136 -10.66 5.06 5.22
CA TRP A 136 -9.22 4.92 5.38
C TRP A 136 -8.45 6.11 4.79
N ASP A 137 -8.77 6.55 3.57
CA ASP A 137 -8.15 7.74 2.98
C ASP A 137 -8.29 8.98 3.87
N TYR A 138 -9.47 9.18 4.46
CA TYR A 138 -9.71 10.29 5.39
C TYR A 138 -8.87 10.20 6.67
N LEU A 139 -8.56 8.98 7.11
CA LEU A 139 -7.69 8.75 8.26
C LEU A 139 -6.21 8.96 7.94
N ILE A 140 -5.75 8.80 6.70
CA ILE A 140 -4.31 8.71 6.43
C ILE A 140 -3.74 9.82 5.55
N GLN A 141 -4.56 10.43 4.70
CA GLN A 141 -4.09 11.48 3.80
C GLN A 141 -4.12 12.82 4.54
N PRO A 142 -3.00 13.57 4.62
CA PRO A 142 -2.94 14.81 5.39
C PRO A 142 -4.01 15.84 5.01
N GLU A 143 -4.34 15.92 3.72
CA GLU A 143 -5.40 16.80 3.19
C GLU A 143 -6.78 16.56 3.81
N PHE A 144 -7.14 15.31 4.08
CA PHE A 144 -8.41 14.96 4.71
C PHE A 144 -8.30 14.90 6.23
N ARG A 145 -7.20 14.32 6.74
CA ARG A 145 -6.95 14.12 8.17
C ARG A 145 -6.89 15.44 8.93
N ASN A 146 -6.41 16.53 8.31
CA ASN A 146 -6.44 17.88 8.89
C ASN A 146 -7.85 18.28 9.36
N THR A 147 -8.87 17.97 8.56
CA THR A 147 -10.26 18.31 8.88
C THR A 147 -10.77 17.47 10.05
N LEU A 148 -10.39 16.20 10.11
CA LEU A 148 -10.80 15.28 11.19
C LEU A 148 -10.19 15.66 12.53
N ILE A 149 -8.91 16.04 12.54
CA ILE A 149 -8.13 16.35 13.76
C ILE A 149 -8.23 17.83 14.15
N GLY A 150 -8.64 18.70 13.24
CA GLY A 150 -8.69 20.15 13.45
C GLY A 150 -7.30 20.79 13.48
N SER A 151 -6.37 20.34 12.65
CA SER A 151 -5.05 20.95 12.45
C SER A 151 -5.05 21.91 11.27
N ASP A 152 -4.22 22.96 11.35
CA ASP A 152 -4.08 23.96 10.28
C ASP A 152 -3.32 23.40 9.07
N ARG A 153 -2.34 22.54 9.35
CA ARG A 153 -1.51 21.87 8.35
C ARG A 153 -1.00 20.55 8.91
N MET A 154 -0.77 19.59 8.02
CA MET A 154 -0.14 18.33 8.37
C MET A 154 0.78 17.87 7.26
N GLU A 155 1.92 17.34 7.67
CA GLU A 155 2.92 16.74 6.78
C GLU A 155 3.31 15.36 7.33
N ILE A 156 3.85 14.50 6.47
CA ILE A 156 4.32 13.17 6.86
C ILE A 156 5.84 13.14 6.70
N ALA A 157 6.53 12.95 7.82
CA ALA A 157 7.97 12.69 7.88
C ALA A 157 8.25 11.19 8.03
N ASN A 158 9.51 10.79 7.80
CA ASN A 158 10.02 9.43 8.02
C ASN A 158 9.23 8.34 7.25
N ARG A 159 8.90 8.60 5.99
CA ARG A 159 8.36 7.58 5.09
C ARG A 159 9.41 6.49 4.87
N THR A 160 8.98 5.23 4.88
CA THR A 160 9.83 4.09 4.55
C THR A 160 9.58 3.70 3.10
N ARG A 161 10.60 3.87 2.23
CA ARG A 161 10.48 3.57 0.78
C ARG A 161 9.28 4.28 0.13
N GLY A 162 9.09 5.56 0.43
CA GLY A 162 7.96 6.38 -0.03
C GLY A 162 6.62 6.09 0.67
N ARG A 163 6.52 5.03 1.47
CA ARG A 163 5.29 4.59 2.11
C ARG A 163 5.18 5.03 3.56
N ILE A 164 3.94 5.18 4.01
CA ILE A 164 3.61 5.24 5.43
C ILE A 164 3.85 3.86 6.03
N ALA A 165 4.53 3.82 7.17
CA ALA A 165 4.87 2.60 7.88
C ALA A 165 5.03 2.91 9.38
N PRO A 166 5.14 1.89 10.26
CA PRO A 166 5.59 2.10 11.62
C PRO A 166 6.89 2.92 11.66
N GLY A 167 6.92 3.95 12.51
CA GLY A 167 7.99 4.95 12.61
C GLY A 167 7.80 6.20 11.74
N SER A 168 6.87 6.20 10.77
CA SER A 168 6.45 7.44 10.11
C SER A 168 5.77 8.39 11.08
N ILE A 169 5.90 9.69 10.85
CA ILE A 169 5.44 10.73 11.78
C ILE A 169 4.53 11.71 11.06
N TYR A 170 3.29 11.86 11.51
CA TYR A 170 2.45 13.01 11.16
C TYR A 170 2.92 14.23 11.96
N GLN A 171 3.31 15.29 11.28
CA GLN A 171 3.66 16.58 11.86
C GLN A 171 2.42 17.46 11.82
N CYS A 172 1.66 17.50 12.92
CA CYS A 172 0.39 18.25 13.01
C CYS A 172 0.65 19.66 13.55
N TYR A 173 0.36 20.68 12.75
CA TYR A 173 0.54 22.08 13.12
C TYR A 173 -0.79 22.69 13.58
N HIS A 174 -0.79 23.30 14.77
CA HIS A 174 -1.91 24.01 15.39
C HIS A 174 -1.42 25.40 15.83
N GLY A 175 -1.50 26.38 14.95
CA GLY A 175 -0.86 27.68 15.09
C GLY A 175 0.66 27.54 15.26
N ASP A 176 1.19 28.05 16.36
CA ASP A 176 2.62 27.96 16.71
C ASP A 176 3.00 26.62 17.36
N MET A 177 2.05 25.72 17.56
CA MET A 177 2.25 24.42 18.19
C MET A 177 2.45 23.31 17.14
N LEU A 178 3.47 22.47 17.33
CA LEU A 178 3.66 21.23 16.58
C LEU A 178 3.41 20.03 17.49
N VAL A 179 2.48 19.17 17.10
CA VAL A 179 2.17 17.90 17.78
C VAL A 179 2.56 16.75 16.86
N PRO A 180 3.74 16.12 17.06
CA PRO A 180 4.13 14.96 16.27
C PRO A 180 3.33 13.73 16.72
N GLN A 181 2.79 12.98 15.75
CA GLN A 181 2.12 11.69 15.96
C GLN A 181 2.91 10.59 15.25
N THR A 182 3.58 9.74 16.01
CA THR A 182 4.37 8.62 15.48
C THR A 182 3.48 7.40 15.29
N ILE A 183 3.50 6.82 14.10
CA ILE A 183 2.80 5.56 13.80
C ILE A 183 3.55 4.42 14.49
N LEU A 184 2.86 3.70 15.38
CA LEU A 184 3.37 2.50 16.05
C LEU A 184 2.91 1.23 15.34
N GLU A 185 1.66 1.22 14.88
CA GLU A 185 1.05 0.12 14.15
C GLU A 185 0.34 0.64 12.91
N TRP A 186 0.43 -0.13 11.82
CA TRP A 186 -0.13 0.22 10.53
C TRP A 186 -0.71 -1.02 9.85
N GLN A 187 -2.03 -1.21 9.99
CA GLN A 187 -2.77 -2.27 9.32
C GLN A 187 -3.77 -1.64 8.33
N PRO A 188 -3.40 -1.50 7.04
CA PRO A 188 -4.24 -0.86 6.04
C PRO A 188 -5.67 -1.40 6.03
N PHE A 189 -6.64 -0.49 6.06
CA PHE A 189 -8.09 -0.76 6.07
C PHE A 189 -8.64 -1.44 7.34
N GLU A 190 -7.81 -1.66 8.36
CA GLU A 190 -8.22 -2.30 9.61
C GLU A 190 -7.95 -1.40 10.81
N SER A 191 -6.68 -1.04 11.06
CA SER A 191 -6.31 -0.25 12.24
C SER A 191 -5.02 0.56 12.08
N MET A 192 -4.87 1.59 12.91
CA MET A 192 -3.64 2.34 13.09
C MET A 192 -3.50 2.78 14.54
N ILE A 193 -2.33 2.55 15.14
CA ILE A 193 -1.99 3.05 16.47
C ILE A 193 -0.95 4.15 16.35
N LEU A 194 -1.23 5.29 16.98
CA LEU A 194 -0.37 6.46 17.03
C LEU A 194 0.09 6.72 18.45
N ARG A 195 1.30 7.27 18.59
CA ARG A 195 1.75 7.95 19.80
C ARG A 195 1.89 9.44 19.54
N GLU A 196 1.24 10.24 20.35
CA GLU A 196 1.27 11.69 20.24
C GLU A 196 2.11 12.25 21.39
N LEU A 197 2.88 13.31 21.11
CA LEU A 197 3.65 14.02 22.12
C LEU A 197 3.15 15.45 22.21
N PHE A 198 2.55 15.81 23.34
CA PHE A 198 2.06 17.15 23.57
C PHE A 198 3.17 18.05 24.13
N PRO A 199 3.40 19.24 23.54
CA PRO A 199 4.37 20.20 24.03
C PRO A 199 3.78 20.97 25.23
N MET A 200 3.57 20.28 26.36
CA MET A 200 3.23 20.87 27.66
C MET A 200 4.45 20.83 28.60
N SER A 201 4.39 21.57 29.72
CA SER A 201 5.49 21.71 30.70
C SER A 201 6.02 20.39 31.26
N HIS A 202 5.23 19.33 31.16
CA HIS A 202 5.69 17.95 31.27
C HIS A 202 5.36 17.27 29.94
N ALA A 203 6.32 16.54 29.35
CA ALA A 203 6.09 15.79 28.12
C ALA A 203 5.02 14.70 28.39
N VAL A 204 3.77 15.02 28.10
CA VAL A 204 2.65 14.09 28.18
C VAL A 204 2.54 13.40 26.82
N SER A 205 2.52 12.07 26.85
CA SER A 205 2.24 11.26 25.67
C SER A 205 0.88 10.61 25.77
N SER A 206 0.14 10.54 24.67
CA SER A 206 -1.05 9.69 24.53
C SER A 206 -0.79 8.58 23.52
N LEU A 207 -1.59 7.51 23.62
CA LEU A 207 -1.76 6.54 22.56
C LEU A 207 -3.18 6.69 22.01
N THR A 208 -3.29 6.68 20.69
CA THR A 208 -4.57 6.77 19.98
C THR A 208 -4.67 5.59 19.03
N GLU A 209 -5.74 4.80 19.14
CA GLU A 209 -6.07 3.74 18.18
C GLU A 209 -7.24 4.21 17.30
N TYR A 210 -7.08 4.05 15.99
CA TYR A 210 -8.17 4.12 15.02
C TYR A 210 -8.42 2.71 14.51
N ARG A 211 -9.67 2.24 14.58
CA ARG A 211 -10.11 0.96 14.01
C ARG A 211 -11.28 1.20 13.07
N LEU A 212 -11.27 0.51 11.94
CA LEU A 212 -12.37 0.48 10.98
C LEU A 212 -12.95 -0.93 10.95
N ASP A 213 -14.25 -1.02 11.21
CA ASP A 213 -15.01 -2.27 11.18
C ASP A 213 -16.00 -2.21 10.00
N SER A 214 -16.19 -3.32 9.27
CA SER A 214 -17.05 -3.43 8.08
C SER A 214 -18.41 -4.07 8.34
#